data_AF-A0A972FSJ5-F1
#
_entry.id   AF-A0A972FSJ5-F1
#
_cell.length_a   1.000
_cell.length_b   1.000
_cell.length_c   1.000
_cell.angle_alpha   90.00
_cell.angle_beta   90.00
_cell.angle_gamma   90.00
#
_symmetry.space_group_name_H-M   'P 1'
#
loop_
_entity.id
_entity.type
_entity.pdbx_description
1 polymer ?
#
loop_
_entity_poly.entity_id
_entity_poly.type
_entity_poly.pdbx_seq_one_letter_code
_entity_poly.pdbx_strand_id
1 'polypeptide(L)'
;MSHQLLFQLQSGNPEDEEFNLFLFAILMTGVIMVCLCFIVALILIALAIVVILGLIGIGALSASVIVGLSQKSLTKGFKTFVIVFSTLTSGVIAAFGFWGINSITHWWSTKMALLTGLGIGLVGGFAIGFIIAYLIRKLSNFIKLKLEKRKRLREKTVE
;
A
#
# COMPACT_ATOMS: atom_id res chain seq x y z
N MET A 1 44.82 51.64 2.91
CA MET A 1 44.95 50.49 1.99
C MET A 1 44.29 49.21 2.53
N SER A 2 44.23 49.01 3.85
CA SER A 2 43.54 47.89 4.52
C SER A 2 42.01 47.90 4.40
N HIS A 3 41.36 49.07 4.31
CA HIS A 3 39.90 49.16 4.17
C HIS A 3 39.36 48.78 2.79
N GLN A 4 40.16 48.82 1.73
CA GLN A 4 39.72 48.38 0.40
C GLN A 4 39.79 46.87 0.21
N LEU A 5 40.68 46.18 0.95
CA LEU A 5 40.73 44.71 0.97
C LEU A 5 39.53 44.09 1.72
N LEU A 6 39.01 44.76 2.76
CA LEU A 6 37.80 44.31 3.44
C LEU A 6 36.54 44.48 2.58
N PHE A 7 36.48 45.51 1.73
CA PHE A 7 35.34 45.71 0.81
C PHE A 7 35.35 44.71 -0.36
N GLN A 8 36.53 44.30 -0.83
CA GLN A 8 36.70 43.27 -1.87
C GLN A 8 36.43 41.84 -1.39
N LEU A 9 36.59 41.55 -0.08
CA LEU A 9 36.15 40.27 0.49
C LEU A 9 34.64 40.16 0.68
N GLN A 10 33.93 41.30 0.65
CA GLN A 10 32.48 41.36 0.82
C GLN A 10 31.74 41.48 -0.52
N SER A 11 32.45 41.69 -1.63
CA SER A 11 31.88 41.51 -2.98
C SER A 11 31.94 40.03 -3.37
N GLY A 12 31.15 39.20 -2.69
CA GLY A 12 30.75 37.92 -3.28
C GLY A 12 30.09 38.23 -4.62
N ASN A 13 30.48 37.52 -5.68
CA ASN A 13 29.86 37.70 -6.99
C ASN A 13 28.35 37.45 -6.82
N PRO A 14 27.46 38.42 -7.12
CA PRO A 14 26.03 38.26 -6.87
C PRO A 14 25.44 37.03 -7.57
N GLU A 15 26.05 36.61 -8.68
CA GLU A 15 25.70 35.38 -9.40
C GLU A 15 25.95 34.11 -8.57
N ASP A 16 26.98 34.09 -7.72
CA ASP A 16 27.30 32.96 -6.83
C ASP A 16 26.33 32.90 -5.65
N GLU A 17 25.89 34.05 -5.13
CA GLU A 17 24.89 34.11 -4.07
C GLU A 17 23.53 33.59 -4.55
N GLU A 18 23.09 34.00 -5.74
CA GLU A 18 21.83 33.53 -6.35
C GLU A 18 21.88 32.02 -6.63
N PHE A 19 22.99 31.51 -7.16
CA PHE A 19 23.19 30.08 -7.41
C PHE A 19 23.19 29.25 -6.12
N ASN A 20 23.84 29.74 -5.07
CA ASN A 20 23.83 29.10 -3.75
C ASN A 20 22.43 29.09 -3.12
N LEU A 21 21.67 30.19 -3.27
CA LEU A 21 20.29 30.28 -2.79
C LEU A 21 19.37 29.29 -3.52
N PHE A 22 19.57 29.13 -4.84
CA PHE A 22 18.85 28.16 -5.66
C PHE A 22 19.18 26.70 -5.25
N LEU A 23 20.46 26.38 -5.07
CA LEU A 23 20.91 25.08 -4.56
C LEU A 23 20.31 24.78 -3.18
N PHE A 24 20.31 25.77 -2.28
CA PHE A 24 19.72 25.64 -0.95
C PHE A 24 18.21 25.39 -1.02
N ALA A 25 17.48 26.10 -1.89
CA ALA A 25 16.04 25.89 -2.09
C ALA A 25 15.72 24.48 -2.62
N ILE A 26 16.51 23.96 -3.57
CA ILE A 26 16.36 22.58 -4.07
C ILE A 26 16.63 21.58 -2.96
N LEU A 27 17.71 21.77 -2.18
CA LEU A 27 18.06 20.89 -1.07
C LEU A 27 16.93 20.83 -0.04
N MET A 28 16.42 21.99 0.38
CA MET A 28 15.32 22.09 1.34
C MET A 28 14.04 21.43 0.82
N THR A 29 13.70 21.64 -0.45
CA THR A 29 12.54 20.99 -1.08
C THR A 29 12.71 19.47 -1.12
N GLY A 30 13.91 18.99 -1.44
CA GLY A 30 14.24 17.57 -1.43
C GLY A 30 14.09 16.93 -0.05
N VAL A 31 14.59 17.58 1.00
CA VAL A 31 14.47 17.12 2.38
C VAL A 31 13.00 17.07 2.81
N ILE A 32 12.21 18.09 2.50
CA ILE A 32 10.78 18.11 2.81
C ILE A 32 10.05 16.95 2.13
N MET A 33 10.34 16.68 0.85
CA MET A 33 9.73 15.56 0.13
C MET A 33 10.09 14.20 0.73
N VAL A 34 11.34 14.00 1.13
CA VAL A 34 11.78 12.76 1.80
C VAL A 34 11.09 12.60 3.15
N CYS A 35 11.01 13.67 3.95
CA CYS A 35 10.29 13.65 5.23
C CYS A 35 8.81 13.30 5.05
N LEU A 36 8.12 13.92 4.08
CA LEU A 36 6.73 13.60 3.78
C LEU A 36 6.56 12.14 3.35
N CYS A 37 7.44 11.64 2.48
CA CYS A 37 7.42 10.25 2.05
C CYS A 37 7.61 9.29 3.24
N PHE A 38 8.52 9.62 4.15
CA PHE A 38 8.77 8.82 5.35
C PHE A 38 7.56 8.79 6.30
N ILE A 39 6.90 9.93 6.50
CA ILE A 39 5.67 10.01 7.31
C ILE A 39 4.58 9.14 6.69
N VAL A 40 4.36 9.24 5.37
CA VAL A 40 3.37 8.41 4.67
C VAL A 40 3.72 6.92 4.79
N ALA A 41 4.99 6.55 4.63
CA ALA A 41 5.44 5.18 4.79
C ALA A 41 5.19 4.64 6.20
N LEU A 42 5.48 5.43 7.24
CA LEU A 42 5.19 5.06 8.63
C LEU A 42 3.70 4.83 8.88
N ILE A 43 2.85 5.72 8.37
CA ILE A 43 1.39 5.58 8.48
C ILE A 43 0.93 4.29 7.80
N LEU A 44 1.44 3.99 6.60
CA LEU A 44 1.11 2.76 5.89
C LEU A 44 1.55 1.50 6.64
N ILE A 45 2.75 1.50 7.23
CA ILE A 45 3.25 0.38 8.04
C ILE A 45 2.38 0.20 9.29
N ALA A 46 2.08 1.28 10.00
CA ALA A 46 1.22 1.23 11.19
C ALA A 46 -0.16 0.67 10.84
N LEU A 47 -0.76 1.12 9.73
CA LEU A 47 -2.03 0.62 9.24
C LEU A 47 -1.95 -0.88 8.91
N ALA A 48 -0.88 -1.33 8.24
CA ALA A 48 -0.68 -2.74 7.93
C ALA A 48 -0.57 -3.60 9.19
N ILE A 49 0.14 -3.13 10.22
CA ILE A 49 0.26 -3.84 11.51
C ILE A 49 -1.09 -3.95 12.20
N VAL A 50 -1.87 -2.86 12.28
CA VAL A 50 -3.21 -2.88 12.88
C VAL A 50 -4.11 -3.88 12.17
N VAL A 51 -4.06 -3.90 10.83
CA VAL A 51 -4.81 -4.87 10.02
C VAL A 51 -4.39 -6.30 10.36
N ILE A 52 -3.08 -6.60 10.35
CA ILE A 52 -2.54 -7.94 10.65
C ILE A 52 -2.97 -8.39 12.05
N LEU A 53 -2.83 -7.53 13.06
CA LEU A 53 -3.26 -7.83 14.43
C LEU A 53 -4.78 -8.07 14.49
N GLY A 54 -5.57 -7.30 13.75
CA GLY A 54 -7.01 -7.54 13.60
C GLY A 54 -7.33 -8.90 12.97
N LEU A 55 -6.59 -9.32 11.93
CA LEU A 55 -6.76 -10.64 11.32
C LEU A 55 -6.36 -11.79 12.25
N ILE A 56 -5.35 -11.58 13.08
CA ILE A 56 -4.98 -12.54 14.14
C ILE A 56 -6.11 -12.62 15.16
N GLY A 57 -6.62 -11.48 15.62
CA GLY A 57 -7.69 -11.39 16.62
C GLY A 57 -9.02 -12.02 16.17
N ILE A 58 -9.40 -11.84 14.90
CA ILE A 58 -10.59 -12.48 14.31
C ILE A 58 -10.36 -13.97 14.04
N GLY A 59 -9.12 -14.46 14.17
CA GLY A 59 -8.75 -15.84 13.86
C GLY A 59 -8.78 -16.16 12.36
N ALA A 60 -8.88 -15.13 11.50
CA ALA A 60 -8.94 -15.29 10.04
C ALA A 60 -7.66 -15.94 9.49
N LEU A 61 -6.51 -15.62 10.08
CA LEU A 61 -5.23 -16.27 9.75
C LEU A 61 -5.28 -17.77 10.10
N SER A 62 -5.73 -18.13 11.31
CA SER A 62 -5.86 -19.53 11.75
C SER A 62 -6.87 -20.31 10.90
N ALA A 63 -8.03 -19.72 10.62
CA ALA A 63 -9.06 -20.30 9.76
C ALA A 63 -8.55 -20.53 8.32
N SER A 64 -7.75 -19.61 7.78
CA SER A 64 -7.17 -19.77 6.44
C SER A 64 -6.14 -20.91 6.36
N VAL A 65 -5.34 -21.10 7.41
CA VAL A 65 -4.37 -22.20 7.51
C VAL A 65 -5.08 -23.54 7.66
N ILE A 66 -6.10 -23.62 8.52
CA ILE A 66 -6.93 -24.82 8.72
C ILE A 66 -7.66 -25.21 7.44
N VAL A 67 -8.28 -24.25 6.73
CA VAL A 67 -8.96 -24.51 5.46
C VAL A 67 -7.96 -24.90 4.36
N GLY A 68 -6.76 -24.31 4.37
CA GLY A 68 -5.67 -24.68 3.46
C GLY A 68 -5.18 -26.12 3.67
N LEU A 69 -5.10 -26.56 4.92
CA LEU A 69 -4.74 -27.93 5.30
C LEU A 69 -5.88 -28.92 4.96
N SER A 70 -7.12 -28.57 5.31
CA SER A 70 -8.31 -29.40 5.12
C SER A 70 -8.61 -29.69 3.64
N GLN A 71 -8.38 -28.73 2.75
CA GLN A 71 -8.62 -28.88 1.30
C GLN A 71 -7.41 -29.46 0.54
N LYS A 72 -6.32 -29.87 1.21
CA LYS A 72 -5.02 -30.28 0.60
C LYS A 72 -4.50 -29.28 -0.46
N SER A 73 -4.89 -28.02 -0.36
CA SER A 73 -4.58 -26.98 -1.33
C SER A 73 -4.48 -25.63 -0.64
N LEU A 74 -3.24 -25.19 -0.43
CA LEU A 74 -2.91 -23.85 0.07
C LEU A 74 -3.60 -22.74 -0.74
N THR A 75 -3.87 -22.99 -2.03
CA THR A 75 -4.55 -22.05 -2.93
C THR A 75 -5.97 -21.72 -2.49
N LYS A 76 -6.71 -22.66 -1.88
CA LYS A 76 -8.08 -22.41 -1.41
C LYS A 76 -8.12 -21.65 -0.09
N GLY A 77 -7.23 -21.98 0.85
CA GLY A 77 -7.07 -21.22 2.10
C GLY A 77 -6.62 -19.78 1.85
N PHE A 78 -5.66 -19.58 0.93
CA PHE A 78 -5.21 -18.26 0.51
C PHE A 78 -6.32 -17.45 -0.18
N LYS A 79 -7.19 -18.11 -0.96
CA LYS A 79 -8.36 -17.44 -1.57
C LYS A 79 -9.28 -16.81 -0.52
N THR A 80 -9.64 -17.58 0.50
CA THR A 80 -10.51 -17.11 1.59
C THR A 80 -9.82 -16.03 2.41
N PHE A 81 -8.52 -16.19 2.68
CA PHE A 81 -7.72 -15.17 3.35
C PHE A 81 -7.74 -13.83 2.60
N VAL A 82 -7.46 -13.85 1.29
CA VAL A 82 -7.42 -12.63 0.45
C VAL A 82 -8.79 -11.94 0.39
N ILE A 83 -9.88 -12.71 0.30
CA ILE A 83 -11.23 -12.15 0.28
C ILE A 83 -11.56 -11.48 1.62
N VAL A 84 -11.33 -12.17 2.74
CA VAL A 84 -11.59 -11.63 4.09
C VAL A 84 -10.71 -10.41 4.36
N PHE A 85 -9.42 -10.50 4.02
CA PHE A 85 -8.47 -9.40 4.13
C PHE A 85 -8.91 -8.16 3.34
N SER A 86 -9.21 -8.34 2.06
CA SER A 86 -9.66 -7.26 1.16
C SER A 86 -10.95 -6.61 1.68
N THR A 87 -11.88 -7.41 2.19
CA THR A 87 -13.17 -6.93 2.70
C THR A 87 -13.01 -6.12 3.99
N LEU A 88 -12.19 -6.59 4.93
CA LEU A 88 -11.95 -5.88 6.18
C LEU A 88 -11.15 -4.60 5.96
N THR A 89 -10.08 -4.65 5.17
CA THR A 89 -9.21 -3.49 4.91
C THR A 89 -9.94 -2.38 4.19
N SER A 90 -10.66 -2.69 3.11
CA SER A 90 -11.48 -1.70 2.39
C SER A 90 -12.64 -1.15 3.22
N GLY A 91 -13.28 -1.97 4.08
CA GLY A 91 -14.29 -1.51 5.03
C GLY A 91 -13.73 -0.43 5.96
N VAL A 92 -12.56 -0.69 6.55
CA VAL A 92 -11.87 0.27 7.43
C VAL A 92 -11.47 1.53 6.65
N ILE A 93 -10.82 1.38 5.50
CA ILE A 93 -10.35 2.52 4.68
C ILE A 93 -11.53 3.38 4.22
N ALA A 94 -12.62 2.77 3.75
CA ALA A 94 -13.80 3.50 3.30
C ALA A 94 -14.52 4.20 4.46
N ALA A 95 -14.60 3.59 5.64
CA ALA A 95 -15.17 4.21 6.83
C ALA A 95 -14.37 5.46 7.25
N PHE A 96 -13.04 5.37 7.30
CA PHE A 96 -12.17 6.51 7.59
C PHE A 96 -12.22 7.58 6.50
N GLY A 97 -12.26 7.18 5.22
CA GLY A 97 -12.38 8.10 4.09
C GLY A 97 -13.68 8.90 4.12
N PHE A 98 -14.82 8.23 4.35
CA PHE A 98 -16.10 8.91 4.49
C PHE A 98 -16.17 9.78 5.74
N TRP A 99 -15.56 9.37 6.85
CA TRP A 99 -15.45 10.23 8.03
C TRP A 99 -14.64 11.51 7.75
N GLY A 100 -13.53 11.41 7.04
CA GLY A 100 -12.71 12.56 6.63
C GLY A 100 -13.46 13.52 5.70
N ILE A 101 -14.13 12.99 4.67
CA ILE A 101 -14.97 13.78 3.76
C ILE A 101 -16.11 14.46 4.52
N ASN A 102 -16.76 13.74 5.44
CA ASN A 102 -17.87 14.28 6.24
C ASN A 102 -17.41 15.39 7.21
N SER A 103 -16.17 15.33 7.69
CA SER A 103 -15.59 16.39 8.54
C SER A 103 -15.52 17.73 7.79
N ILE A 104 -15.16 17.71 6.51
CA ILE A 104 -15.00 18.92 5.67
C ILE A 104 -16.36 19.44 5.18
N THR A 105 -17.25 18.54 4.76
CA THR A 105 -18.51 18.93 4.10
C THR A 105 -19.70 19.05 5.06
N HIS A 106 -19.66 18.42 6.24
CA HIS A 106 -20.78 18.39 7.21
C HIS A 106 -22.14 17.99 6.62
N TRP A 107 -22.13 17.30 5.47
CA TRP A 107 -23.36 17.03 4.72
C TRP A 107 -24.32 16.14 5.50
N TRP A 108 -23.83 15.17 6.26
CA TRP A 108 -24.66 14.23 7.03
C TRP A 108 -24.21 14.06 8.49
N SER A 109 -25.14 13.53 9.30
CA SER A 109 -24.85 13.08 10.68
C SER A 109 -23.72 12.04 10.68
N THR A 110 -22.76 12.20 11.59
CA THR A 110 -21.55 11.37 11.72
C THR A 110 -21.86 9.87 11.76
N LYS A 111 -23.00 9.48 12.33
CA LYS A 111 -23.46 8.09 12.40
C LYS A 111 -23.80 7.54 11.02
N MET A 112 -24.48 8.32 10.17
CA MET A 112 -24.88 7.91 8.83
C MET A 112 -23.69 7.83 7.88
N ALA A 113 -22.73 8.76 7.99
CA ALA A 113 -21.51 8.74 7.17
C ALA A 113 -20.63 7.52 7.44
N LEU A 114 -20.51 7.12 8.71
CA LEU A 114 -19.80 5.89 9.08
C LEU A 114 -20.50 4.65 8.53
N LEU A 115 -21.83 4.56 8.64
CA LEU A 115 -22.62 3.42 8.17
C LEU A 115 -22.54 3.24 6.65
N THR A 116 -22.64 4.32 5.88
CA THR A 116 -22.51 4.26 4.43
C THR A 116 -21.09 3.96 3.98
N GLY A 117 -20.08 4.54 4.64
CA GLY A 117 -18.68 4.22 4.39
C GLY A 117 -18.37 2.74 4.63
N LEU A 118 -18.86 2.18 5.73
CA LEU A 118 -18.72 0.75 6.04
C LEU A 118 -19.45 -0.13 5.03
N GLY A 119 -20.68 0.22 4.67
CA GLY A 119 -21.49 -0.53 3.70
C GLY A 119 -20.83 -0.58 2.32
N ILE A 120 -20.45 0.58 1.78
CA ILE A 120 -19.77 0.68 0.47
C ILE A 120 -18.40 -0.01 0.53
N GLY A 121 -17.66 0.18 1.63
CA GLY A 121 -16.36 -0.45 1.84
C GLY A 121 -16.42 -1.97 1.85
N LEU A 122 -17.38 -2.56 2.57
CA LEU A 122 -17.57 -4.02 2.62
C LEU A 122 -17.94 -4.60 1.26
N VAL A 123 -18.90 -3.97 0.56
CA VAL A 123 -19.35 -4.45 -0.77
C VAL A 123 -18.23 -4.34 -1.80
N GLY A 124 -17.56 -3.18 -1.86
CA GLY A 124 -16.43 -2.96 -2.76
C GLY A 124 -15.25 -3.88 -2.46
N GLY A 125 -14.94 -4.05 -1.17
CA GLY A 125 -13.92 -4.94 -0.66
C GLY A 125 -14.11 -6.40 -1.03
N PHE A 126 -15.34 -6.87 -0.91
CA PHE A 126 -15.73 -8.22 -1.27
C PHE A 126 -15.59 -8.45 -2.78
N ALA A 127 -16.07 -7.50 -3.60
CA ALA A 127 -15.95 -7.58 -5.05
C ALA A 127 -14.48 -7.61 -5.52
N ILE A 128 -13.65 -6.71 -4.99
CA ILE A 128 -12.21 -6.65 -5.29
C ILE A 128 -11.51 -7.93 -4.82
N GLY A 129 -11.81 -8.39 -3.60
CA GLY A 129 -11.26 -9.62 -3.06
C GLY A 129 -11.57 -10.83 -3.94
N PHE A 130 -12.79 -10.89 -4.50
CA PHE A 130 -13.20 -11.94 -5.43
C PHE A 130 -12.44 -11.88 -6.75
N ILE A 131 -12.20 -10.69 -7.29
CA ILE A 131 -11.41 -10.48 -8.53
C ILE A 131 -9.96 -10.92 -8.32
N ILE A 132 -9.31 -10.50 -7.22
CA ILE A 132 -7.93 -10.87 -6.92
C ILE A 132 -7.81 -12.40 -6.73
N ALA A 133 -8.74 -12.99 -6.00
CA ALA A 133 -8.84 -14.43 -5.83
C ALA A 133 -8.95 -15.18 -7.18
N TYR A 134 -9.71 -14.63 -8.13
CA TYR A 134 -9.82 -15.19 -9.47
C TYR A 134 -8.51 -15.08 -10.26
N LEU A 135 -7.83 -13.93 -10.20
CA LEU A 135 -6.52 -13.69 -10.83
C LEU A 135 -5.45 -14.65 -10.31
N ILE A 136 -5.36 -14.85 -8.99
CA ILE A 136 -4.40 -15.79 -8.37
C ILE A 136 -4.62 -17.21 -8.88
N ARG A 137 -5.89 -17.63 -9.00
CA ARG A 137 -6.24 -18.95 -9.52
C ARG A 137 -5.81 -19.10 -10.98
N LYS A 138 -6.02 -18.07 -11.80
CA LYS A 138 -5.61 -18.05 -13.21
C LYS A 138 -4.08 -18.14 -13.35
N LEU A 139 -3.34 -17.37 -12.55
CA LEU A 139 -1.89 -17.41 -12.52
C LEU A 139 -1.35 -18.78 -12.08
N SER A 140 -1.92 -19.35 -11.03
CA SER A 140 -1.52 -20.65 -10.50
C SER A 140 -1.69 -21.77 -11.54
N ASN A 141 -2.81 -21.75 -12.26
CA ASN A 141 -3.06 -22.70 -13.35
C ASN A 141 -2.07 -22.50 -14.51
N PHE A 142 -1.75 -21.25 -14.85
CA PHE A 142 -0.78 -20.95 -15.89
C PHE A 142 0.62 -21.48 -15.55
N ILE A 143 1.05 -21.30 -14.29
CA ILE A 143 2.34 -21.83 -13.80
C ILE A 143 2.33 -23.36 -13.85
N LYS A 144 1.27 -24.02 -13.39
CA LYS A 144 1.14 -25.48 -13.44
C LYS A 144 1.24 -26.01 -14.87
N LEU A 145 0.50 -25.42 -15.80
CA LEU A 145 0.53 -25.80 -17.22
C LEU A 145 1.93 -25.61 -17.82
N LYS A 146 2.61 -24.51 -17.49
CA LYS A 146 3.97 -24.24 -17.97
C LYS A 146 4.99 -25.24 -17.40
N LEU A 147 4.84 -25.63 -16.14
CA LEU A 147 5.70 -26.63 -15.48
C LEU A 147 5.50 -28.02 -16.09
N GLU A 148 4.25 -28.42 -16.30
CA GLU A 148 3.90 -29.72 -16.88
C GLU A 148 4.40 -29.84 -18.33
N LYS A 149 4.25 -28.77 -19.12
CA LYS A 149 4.82 -28.70 -20.48
C LYS A 149 6.35 -28.85 -20.49
N ARG A 150 7.06 -28.24 -19.54
CA ARG A 150 8.53 -28.39 -19.43
C ARG A 150 8.95 -29.80 -19.01
N LYS A 151 8.20 -30.48 -18.14
CA LYS A 151 8.48 -31.88 -17.78
C LYS A 151 8.42 -32.81 -19.01
N ARG A 152 7.33 -32.74 -19.77
CA ARG A 152 7.14 -33.58 -20.98
C ARG A 152 8.20 -33.35 -22.06
N LEU A 153 8.72 -32.13 -22.18
CA LEU A 153 9.80 -31.82 -23.13
C LEU A 153 11.14 -32.44 -22.71
N ARG A 154 11.44 -32.53 -21.41
CA ARG A 154 12.66 -33.21 -20.94
C ARG A 154 12.61 -34.71 -21.19
N GLU A 155 11.46 -35.36 -20.98
CA GLU A 155 11.29 -36.80 -21.23
C GLU A 155 11.54 -37.13 -22.71
N LYS A 156 11.05 -36.31 -23.64
CA LYS A 156 11.27 -36.49 -25.09
C LYS A 156 12.70 -36.22 -25.59
N THR A 157 13.59 -35.67 -24.76
CA THR A 157 14.99 -35.40 -25.16
C THR A 157 15.95 -36.49 -24.67
N VAL A 158 15.44 -37.43 -23.86
CA VAL A 158 16.23 -38.51 -23.25
C VAL A 158 15.96 -39.86 -23.95
N GLU A 159 14.91 -39.95 -24.77
CA GLU A 159 14.66 -41.05 -25.74
C GLU A 159 15.32 -40.75 -27.09
#